data_AF-A0AAU1IWP5-F1
#
_entry.id   AF-A0AAU1IWP5-F1
#
_cell.length_a   1.000
_cell.length_b   1.000
_cell.length_c   1.000
_cell.angle_alpha   90.00
_cell.angle_beta   90.00
_cell.angle_gamma   90.00
#
_symmetry.space_group_name_H-M   'P 1'
#
loop_
_entity.id
_entity.type
_entity.pdbx_description
1 polymer ?
#
loop_
_entity_poly.entity_id
_entity_poly.type
_entity_poly.pdbx_seq_one_letter_code
_entity_poly.pdbx_strand_id
1 'polypeptide(L)'
;MITHDTPVLRVAGRPVARYVTRPELPDRLSPRPYLHPVTTLAGTAVTELSPVDHTHHLGVGVAVPDVEGHNFWGGRTYVREQGPTELDNHGAQRHSGFQLRDPDGFVEELRWVASGAELLRERRTVAATELTDTAWALDFTFSLTNVTPDALSIGSPATNGRPGAAYGGFFWRARKEAETPSVFTADREGEPEIHGTRADWLALAGTGWTLVFAGATDRTRRDPWFVRTAEYPGVGASLATEERLPIPPGDTVVRRIVTVVADGRLDRAEAAALVRKAVSQ
;
A
#
# COMPACT_ATOMS: atom_id res chain seq x y z
N MET A 1 29.04 -4.58 -1.70
CA MET A 1 27.69 -4.45 -2.28
C MET A 1 27.08 -5.85 -2.31
N ILE A 2 26.42 -6.26 -1.22
CA ILE A 2 25.75 -7.57 -1.19
C ILE A 2 24.50 -7.39 -2.04
N THR A 3 24.51 -7.93 -3.25
CA THR A 3 23.31 -8.04 -4.07
C THR A 3 22.36 -8.99 -3.36
N HIS A 4 21.48 -8.43 -2.53
CA HIS A 4 20.35 -9.17 -2.02
C HIS A 4 19.51 -9.58 -3.23
N ASP A 5 19.38 -10.88 -3.43
CA ASP A 5 18.53 -11.49 -4.46
C ASP A 5 17.08 -11.00 -4.26
N THR A 6 16.77 -9.90 -4.92
CA THR A 6 15.52 -9.12 -4.80
C THR A 6 14.58 -9.66 -5.88
N PRO A 7 13.40 -10.22 -5.55
CA PRO A 7 12.45 -10.66 -6.56
C PRO A 7 12.16 -9.56 -7.58
N VAL A 8 12.08 -9.95 -8.84
CA VAL A 8 11.68 -9.07 -9.94
C VAL A 8 10.41 -9.67 -10.52
N LEU A 9 9.30 -8.95 -10.37
CA LEU A 9 8.03 -9.33 -10.98
C LEU A 9 8.08 -9.06 -12.47
N ARG A 10 7.53 -9.98 -13.24
CA ARG A 10 7.53 -9.98 -14.71
C ARG A 10 6.15 -10.25 -15.25
N VAL A 11 5.82 -9.57 -16.34
CA VAL A 11 4.61 -9.79 -17.14
C VAL A 11 5.06 -10.05 -18.56
N ALA A 12 4.64 -11.18 -19.15
CA ALA A 12 5.11 -11.63 -20.47
C ALA A 12 6.65 -11.59 -20.62
N GLY A 13 7.39 -11.95 -19.55
CA GLY A 13 8.85 -11.91 -19.48
C GLY A 13 9.46 -10.52 -19.25
N ARG A 14 8.69 -9.43 -19.34
CA ARG A 14 9.15 -8.04 -19.12
C ARG A 14 9.17 -7.71 -17.63
N PRO A 15 10.25 -7.16 -17.06
CA PRO A 15 10.27 -6.75 -15.66
C PRO A 15 9.36 -5.54 -15.43
N VAL A 16 8.45 -5.63 -14.47
CA VAL A 16 7.49 -4.57 -14.14
C VAL A 16 7.61 -4.07 -12.70
N ALA A 17 8.22 -4.83 -11.79
CA ALA A 17 8.49 -4.37 -10.44
C ALA A 17 9.70 -5.07 -9.80
N ARG A 18 10.35 -4.40 -8.84
CA ARG A 18 11.37 -5.01 -7.97
C ARG A 18 10.87 -5.00 -6.53
N TYR A 19 11.11 -6.09 -5.79
CA TYR A 19 10.65 -6.26 -4.42
C TYR A 19 11.79 -6.32 -3.39
N VAL A 20 11.95 -5.27 -2.60
CA VAL A 20 13.00 -5.21 -1.58
C VAL A 20 12.49 -5.85 -0.29
N THR A 21 13.07 -6.98 0.12
CA THR A 21 12.62 -7.72 1.33
C THR A 21 13.21 -7.20 2.63
N ARG A 22 14.41 -6.63 2.59
CA ARG A 22 15.17 -6.18 3.76
C ARG A 22 15.83 -4.84 3.47
N PRO A 23 15.07 -3.73 3.47
CA PRO A 23 15.68 -2.45 3.22
C PRO A 23 16.55 -2.02 4.41
N GLU A 24 17.70 -1.44 4.09
CA GLU A 24 18.60 -0.82 5.06
C GLU A 24 18.10 0.61 5.34
N LEU A 25 17.20 0.74 6.32
CA LEU A 25 16.63 2.00 6.74
C LEU A 25 16.86 2.20 8.25
N PRO A 26 17.04 3.46 8.71
CA PRO A 26 16.99 3.77 10.14
C PRO A 26 15.69 3.32 10.78
N ASP A 27 15.73 2.89 12.04
CA ASP A 27 14.56 2.38 12.76
C ASP A 27 13.40 3.38 12.80
N ARG A 28 13.69 4.68 12.93
CA ARG A 28 12.70 5.77 12.86
C ARG A 28 11.89 5.84 11.56
N LEU A 29 12.29 5.12 10.52
CA LEU A 29 11.56 5.03 9.25
C LEU A 29 10.72 3.74 9.13
N SER A 30 10.67 2.93 10.19
CA SER A 30 9.96 1.66 10.27
C SER A 30 10.31 0.72 9.09
N PRO A 31 11.52 0.11 9.11
CA PRO A 31 12.02 -0.73 8.01
C PRO A 31 11.02 -1.85 7.67
N ARG A 32 10.69 -1.97 6.38
CA ARG A 32 9.69 -2.91 5.89
C ARG A 32 9.82 -3.22 4.40
N PRO A 33 9.42 -4.41 3.93
CA PRO A 33 9.48 -4.71 2.49
C PRO A 33 8.57 -3.80 1.64
N TYR A 34 9.01 -3.52 0.42
CA TYR A 34 8.26 -2.71 -0.55
C TYR A 34 8.56 -3.09 -2.01
N LEU A 35 7.64 -2.74 -2.91
CA LEU A 35 7.86 -2.75 -4.36
C LEU A 35 8.34 -1.38 -4.83
N HIS A 36 9.52 -1.31 -5.44
CA HIS A 36 10.03 -0.13 -6.14
C HIS A 36 11.27 -0.46 -7.00
N PRO A 37 11.39 0.07 -8.23
CA PRO A 37 10.34 0.77 -8.97
C PRO A 37 9.24 -0.21 -9.40
N VAL A 38 8.01 0.27 -9.50
CA VAL A 38 6.95 -0.35 -10.30
C VAL A 38 6.81 0.47 -11.58
N THR A 39 6.64 -0.20 -12.73
CA THR A 39 6.55 0.45 -14.05
C THR A 39 5.33 0.01 -14.84
N THR A 40 4.88 0.85 -15.77
CA THR A 40 4.00 0.45 -16.86
C THR A 40 4.72 -0.48 -17.85
N LEU A 41 4.02 -1.05 -18.84
CA LEU A 41 4.64 -1.95 -19.84
C LEU A 41 5.58 -1.18 -20.78
N ALA A 42 5.33 0.11 -21.04
CA ALA A 42 6.26 1.00 -21.74
C ALA A 42 7.47 1.44 -20.89
N GLY A 43 7.57 1.01 -19.63
CA GLY A 43 8.71 1.30 -18.76
C GLY A 43 8.61 2.61 -17.97
N THR A 44 7.46 3.28 -17.97
CA THR A 44 7.24 4.48 -17.17
C THR A 44 7.14 4.08 -15.70
N ALA A 45 8.05 4.58 -14.84
CA ALA A 45 7.95 4.38 -13.41
C ALA A 45 6.68 5.06 -12.86
N VAL A 46 5.98 4.38 -11.96
CA VAL A 46 4.70 4.82 -11.35
C VAL A 46 4.76 4.88 -9.82
N THR A 47 5.96 4.79 -9.26
CA THR A 47 6.22 4.84 -7.80
C THR A 47 7.36 5.79 -7.47
N GLU A 48 7.31 6.39 -6.27
CA GLU A 48 8.42 7.13 -5.66
C GLU A 48 8.96 6.38 -4.44
N LEU A 49 10.25 6.57 -4.13
CA LEU A 49 10.91 5.96 -2.98
C LEU A 49 11.65 7.01 -2.15
N SER A 50 11.39 7.01 -0.84
CA SER A 50 12.02 7.87 0.16
C SER A 50 12.25 9.34 -0.29
N PRO A 51 11.19 10.08 -0.69
CA PRO A 51 11.30 11.50 -0.99
C PRO A 51 11.88 12.28 0.19
N VAL A 52 12.62 13.36 -0.07
CA VAL A 52 13.34 14.12 0.97
C VAL A 52 12.40 14.66 2.06
N ASP A 53 11.19 15.07 1.67
CA ASP A 53 10.13 15.57 2.55
C ASP A 53 9.37 14.44 3.28
N HIS A 54 9.41 13.21 2.75
CA HIS A 54 8.67 12.05 3.24
C HIS A 54 9.53 10.78 3.20
N THR A 55 10.68 10.78 3.87
CA THR A 55 11.68 9.69 3.79
C THR A 55 11.16 8.31 4.21
N HIS A 56 10.04 8.24 4.92
CA HIS A 56 9.39 6.99 5.32
C HIS A 56 8.40 6.43 4.27
N HIS A 57 8.20 7.11 3.13
CA HIS A 57 7.35 6.61 2.04
C HIS A 57 8.11 5.69 1.10
N LEU A 58 7.64 4.45 0.95
CA LEU A 58 8.36 3.37 0.29
C LEU A 58 7.51 2.71 -0.79
N GLY A 59 7.51 3.26 -2.03
CA GLY A 59 6.88 2.64 -3.19
C GLY A 59 5.48 2.07 -2.91
N VAL A 60 5.32 0.76 -3.08
CA VAL A 60 4.08 0.03 -2.75
C VAL A 60 4.33 -0.97 -1.64
N GLY A 61 3.44 -1.02 -0.65
CA GLY A 61 3.50 -2.03 0.41
C GLY A 61 2.41 -1.86 1.46
N VAL A 62 2.61 -2.49 2.61
CA VAL A 62 1.73 -2.36 3.78
C VAL A 62 2.45 -1.56 4.86
N ALA A 63 1.82 -0.52 5.39
CA ALA A 63 2.37 0.30 6.45
C ALA A 63 1.23 0.80 7.34
N VAL A 64 1.39 0.74 8.65
CA VAL A 64 0.33 1.13 9.59
C VAL A 64 0.93 2.07 10.64
N PRO A 65 0.38 3.28 10.84
CA PRO A 65 0.96 4.26 11.75
C PRO A 65 0.74 3.95 13.23
N ASP A 66 -0.20 3.06 13.54
CA ASP A 66 -0.50 2.68 14.91
C ASP A 66 -0.98 1.23 14.97
N VAL A 67 -0.13 0.36 15.51
CA VAL A 67 -0.44 -1.03 15.88
C VAL A 67 -0.19 -1.13 17.38
N GLU A 68 -1.26 -1.04 18.16
CA GLU A 68 -1.20 -0.99 19.63
C GLU A 68 -0.16 0.02 20.17
N GLY A 69 -0.17 1.24 19.62
CA GLY A 69 0.74 2.31 20.01
C GLY A 69 2.11 2.27 19.33
N HIS A 70 2.41 1.23 18.54
CA HIS A 70 3.66 1.14 17.77
C HIS A 70 3.51 1.62 16.33
N ASN A 71 4.50 2.38 15.85
CA ASN A 71 4.49 2.99 14.54
C ASN A 71 5.22 2.09 13.52
N PHE A 72 4.47 1.52 12.57
CA PHE A 72 4.99 0.76 11.43
C PHE A 72 4.92 1.54 10.10
N TRP A 73 4.62 2.84 10.17
CA TRP A 73 4.61 3.76 9.03
C TRP A 73 5.95 4.47 8.85
N GLY A 74 6.60 4.80 9.96
CA GLY A 74 7.82 5.60 10.04
C GLY A 74 7.55 7.08 10.24
N GLY A 75 8.60 7.85 10.52
CA GLY A 75 8.51 9.27 10.82
C GLY A 75 7.82 9.55 12.16
N ARG A 76 7.19 10.72 12.27
CA ARG A 76 6.53 11.17 13.49
C ARG A 76 5.22 10.42 13.71
N THR A 77 4.97 10.04 14.96
CA THR A 77 3.68 9.47 15.40
C THR A 77 2.70 10.60 15.68
N TYR A 78 1.46 10.52 15.20
CA TYR A 78 0.45 11.51 15.56
C TYR A 78 -0.13 11.21 16.94
N VAL A 79 0.04 12.15 17.87
CA VAL A 79 -0.48 12.08 19.23
C VAL A 79 -1.62 13.08 19.39
N ARG A 80 -2.75 12.63 19.93
CA ARG A 80 -3.92 13.49 20.19
C ARG A 80 -3.50 14.72 20.99
N GLU A 81 -4.03 15.88 20.60
CA GLU A 81 -3.77 17.19 21.25
C GLU A 81 -2.32 17.70 21.19
N GLN A 82 -1.35 16.88 20.76
CA GLN A 82 0.07 17.27 20.61
C GLN A 82 0.48 17.42 19.13
N GLY A 83 -0.21 16.71 18.23
CA GLY A 83 0.13 16.68 16.81
C GLY A 83 1.17 15.61 16.46
N PRO A 84 1.84 15.73 15.30
CA PRO A 84 2.97 14.86 14.97
C PRO A 84 4.07 15.00 16.03
N THR A 85 4.58 13.90 16.58
CA THR A 85 5.58 13.88 17.66
C THR A 85 6.65 12.83 17.36
N GLU A 86 7.91 13.18 17.60
CA GLU A 86 9.00 12.21 17.57
C GLU A 86 8.91 11.33 18.81
N LEU A 87 8.68 10.04 18.62
CA LEU A 87 8.59 9.04 19.68
C LEU A 87 9.52 7.88 19.33
N ASP A 88 10.05 7.20 20.34
CA ASP A 88 10.80 5.96 20.18
C ASP A 88 9.85 4.76 20.24
N ASN A 89 8.93 4.68 19.27
CA ASN A 89 7.87 3.67 19.23
C ASN A 89 7.81 2.91 17.89
N HIS A 90 8.88 2.97 17.09
CA HIS A 90 8.90 2.38 15.75
C HIS A 90 9.01 0.86 15.78
N GLY A 91 8.12 0.21 15.03
CA GLY A 91 8.20 -1.19 14.70
C GLY A 91 8.84 -1.43 13.33
N ALA A 92 9.16 -2.68 13.04
CA ALA A 92 9.72 -3.12 11.76
C ALA A 92 9.00 -4.37 11.25
N GLN A 93 8.88 -4.48 9.92
CA GLN A 93 8.38 -5.69 9.24
C GLN A 93 9.60 -6.47 8.75
N ARG A 94 9.74 -7.72 9.20
CA ARG A 94 10.92 -8.55 8.96
C ARG A 94 10.56 -9.75 8.09
N HIS A 95 11.18 -9.81 6.90
CA HIS A 95 11.07 -10.96 6.00
C HIS A 95 11.53 -12.25 6.68
N SER A 96 10.65 -13.25 6.73
CA SER A 96 10.94 -14.58 7.26
C SER A 96 11.33 -15.56 6.15
N GLY A 97 10.63 -15.50 5.01
CA GLY A 97 10.89 -16.38 3.87
C GLY A 97 9.83 -16.28 2.80
N PHE A 98 10.11 -16.84 1.63
CA PHE A 98 9.12 -17.08 0.58
C PHE A 98 8.63 -18.53 0.65
N GLN A 99 7.31 -18.73 0.64
CA GLN A 99 6.68 -20.03 0.44
C GLN A 99 6.55 -20.37 -1.05
N LEU A 100 6.41 -19.33 -1.88
CA LEU A 100 6.42 -19.40 -3.34
C LEU A 100 7.16 -18.18 -3.86
N ARG A 101 7.94 -18.36 -4.93
CA ARG A 101 8.62 -17.27 -5.62
C ARG A 101 8.82 -17.64 -7.08
N ASP A 102 8.00 -17.04 -7.93
CA ASP A 102 8.01 -17.18 -9.37
C ASP A 102 8.23 -15.82 -10.05
N PRO A 103 8.51 -15.79 -11.36
CA PRO A 103 8.69 -14.54 -12.08
C PRO A 103 7.46 -13.62 -12.05
N ASP A 104 6.26 -14.18 -11.97
CA ASP A 104 4.98 -13.45 -11.97
C ASP A 104 4.40 -13.23 -10.57
N GLY A 105 5.00 -13.77 -9.51
CA GLY A 105 4.45 -13.60 -8.17
C GLY A 105 5.21 -14.28 -7.05
N PHE A 106 4.78 -14.04 -5.82
CA PHE A 106 5.34 -14.68 -4.64
C PHE A 106 4.32 -14.77 -3.50
N VAL A 107 4.60 -15.68 -2.57
CA VAL A 107 3.97 -15.75 -1.26
C VAL A 107 5.06 -15.59 -0.21
N GLU A 108 4.96 -14.54 0.59
CA GLU A 108 5.93 -14.17 1.61
C GLU A 108 5.34 -14.26 3.01
N GLU A 109 6.17 -14.69 3.96
CA GLU A 109 5.88 -14.65 5.39
C GLU A 109 6.72 -13.56 6.07
N LEU A 110 6.06 -12.73 6.87
CA LEU A 110 6.59 -11.53 7.50
C LEU A 110 6.25 -11.51 8.99
N ARG A 111 7.15 -10.95 9.81
CA ARG A 111 6.91 -10.68 11.23
C ARG A 111 6.93 -9.19 11.50
N TRP A 112 5.91 -8.70 12.19
CA TRP A 112 5.84 -7.31 12.65
C TRP A 112 6.33 -7.28 14.09
N VAL A 113 7.49 -6.67 14.30
CA VAL A 113 8.16 -6.62 15.59
C VAL A 113 8.29 -5.19 16.10
N ALA A 114 8.05 -4.99 17.38
CA ALA A 114 8.27 -3.72 18.06
C ALA A 114 8.67 -3.98 19.52
N SER A 115 9.56 -3.16 20.07
CA SER A 115 10.00 -3.26 21.48
C SER A 115 10.44 -4.68 21.90
N GLY A 116 11.08 -5.41 21.00
CA GLY A 116 11.58 -6.78 21.24
C GLY A 116 10.53 -7.90 21.18
N ALA A 117 9.26 -7.58 20.89
CA ALA A 117 8.16 -8.54 20.78
C ALA A 117 7.64 -8.66 19.34
N GLU A 118 7.09 -9.82 18.99
CA GLU A 118 6.32 -10.04 17.76
C GLU A 118 4.84 -9.75 18.03
N LEU A 119 4.25 -8.85 17.26
CA LEU A 119 2.86 -8.40 17.43
C LEU A 119 1.93 -9.04 16.40
N LEU A 120 2.37 -9.04 15.13
CA LEU A 120 1.60 -9.60 14.02
C LEU A 120 2.48 -10.53 13.19
N ARG A 121 1.87 -11.59 12.68
CA ARG A 121 2.38 -12.32 11.51
C ARG A 121 1.65 -11.84 10.28
N GLU A 122 2.39 -11.60 9.22
CA GLU A 122 1.83 -11.24 7.93
C GLU A 122 2.13 -12.33 6.90
N ARG A 123 1.07 -12.83 6.25
CA ARG A 123 1.18 -13.57 5.00
C ARG A 123 0.82 -12.64 3.84
N ARG A 124 1.75 -12.44 2.92
CA ARG A 124 1.61 -11.54 1.77
C ARG A 124 1.68 -12.32 0.47
N THR A 125 0.64 -12.22 -0.35
CA THR A 125 0.60 -12.80 -1.70
C THR A 125 0.62 -11.67 -2.71
N VAL A 126 1.56 -11.72 -3.65
CA VAL A 126 1.68 -10.75 -4.74
C VAL A 126 1.70 -11.48 -6.06
N ALA A 127 0.92 -11.02 -7.03
CA ALA A 127 0.94 -11.51 -8.40
C ALA A 127 0.90 -10.35 -9.40
N ALA A 128 1.54 -10.54 -10.55
CA ALA A 128 1.61 -9.62 -11.66
C ALA A 128 1.06 -10.32 -12.91
N THR A 129 -0.09 -9.85 -13.41
CA THR A 129 -0.78 -10.51 -14.54
C THR A 129 -0.98 -9.55 -15.71
N GLU A 130 -0.74 -10.03 -16.92
CA GLU A 130 -1.03 -9.26 -18.14
C GLU A 130 -2.54 -9.09 -18.33
N LEU A 131 -3.00 -7.86 -18.59
CA LEU A 131 -4.38 -7.60 -18.96
C LEU A 131 -4.50 -7.31 -20.45
N THR A 132 -3.63 -6.45 -20.98
CA THR A 132 -3.56 -6.09 -22.40
C THR A 132 -2.09 -5.88 -22.76
N ASP A 133 -1.84 -5.54 -24.03
CA ASP A 133 -0.54 -5.10 -24.52
C ASP A 133 -0.02 -3.80 -23.88
N THR A 134 -0.90 -3.02 -23.25
CA THR A 134 -0.63 -1.71 -22.62
C THR A 134 -0.95 -1.65 -21.12
N ALA A 135 -1.47 -2.73 -20.52
CA ALA A 135 -1.85 -2.75 -19.12
C ALA A 135 -1.63 -4.11 -18.45
N TRP A 136 -1.25 -4.07 -17.17
CA TRP A 136 -1.11 -5.25 -16.32
C TRP A 136 -1.72 -4.99 -14.94
N ALA A 137 -1.94 -6.03 -14.16
CA ALA A 137 -2.50 -5.96 -12.81
C ALA A 137 -1.49 -6.44 -11.77
N LEU A 138 -1.32 -5.64 -10.72
CA LEU A 138 -0.73 -6.06 -9.44
C LEU A 138 -1.85 -6.52 -8.52
N ASP A 139 -1.94 -7.82 -8.23
CA ASP A 139 -2.76 -8.35 -7.15
C ASP A 139 -1.93 -8.39 -5.87
N PHE A 140 -2.39 -7.71 -4.83
CA PHE A 140 -1.72 -7.61 -3.55
C PHE A 140 -2.69 -8.00 -2.43
N THR A 141 -2.44 -9.17 -1.84
CA THR A 141 -3.15 -9.64 -0.65
C THR A 141 -2.22 -9.62 0.56
N PHE A 142 -2.69 -9.09 1.68
CA PHE A 142 -2.02 -9.23 2.97
C PHE A 142 -3.00 -9.73 4.03
N SER A 143 -2.53 -10.64 4.87
CA SER A 143 -3.25 -11.20 6.02
C SER A 143 -2.46 -10.90 7.28
N LEU A 144 -3.03 -10.20 8.25
CA LEU A 144 -2.39 -9.86 9.52
C LEU A 144 -3.02 -10.69 10.63
N THR A 145 -2.25 -11.59 11.21
CA THR A 145 -2.67 -12.45 12.33
C THR A 145 -2.10 -11.90 13.63
N ASN A 146 -2.95 -11.67 14.62
CA ASN A 146 -2.51 -11.32 15.97
C ASN A 146 -1.92 -12.55 16.68
N VAL A 147 -0.66 -12.45 17.09
CA VAL A 147 0.06 -13.52 17.80
C VAL A 147 0.28 -13.23 19.28
N THR A 148 -0.22 -12.10 19.78
CA THR A 148 -0.17 -11.76 21.20
C THR A 148 -1.32 -12.46 21.95
N PRO A 149 -1.22 -12.62 23.29
CA PRO A 149 -2.30 -13.21 24.09
C PRO A 149 -3.50 -12.27 24.30
N ASP A 150 -3.35 -10.98 23.99
CA ASP A 150 -4.36 -9.95 24.21
C ASP A 150 -4.90 -9.40 22.87
N ALA A 151 -6.06 -8.73 22.91
CA ALA A 151 -6.56 -8.07 21.71
C ALA A 151 -5.61 -6.95 21.27
N LEU A 152 -5.25 -6.93 19.99
CA LEU A 152 -4.44 -5.89 19.36
C LEU A 152 -5.33 -4.93 18.59
N SER A 153 -5.01 -3.63 18.56
CA SER A 153 -5.75 -2.66 17.76
C SER A 153 -4.89 -2.02 16.66
N ILE A 154 -5.46 -1.91 15.45
CA ILE A 154 -4.93 -1.09 14.36
C ILE A 154 -5.62 0.27 14.38
N GLY A 155 -4.84 1.34 14.41
CA GLY A 155 -5.30 2.71 14.35
C GLY A 155 -4.70 3.51 13.19
N SER A 156 -5.16 4.76 13.08
CA SER A 156 -4.60 5.79 12.22
C SER A 156 -4.55 7.13 12.97
N PRO A 157 -3.85 8.15 12.43
CA PRO A 157 -3.98 9.50 12.96
C PRO A 157 -5.42 9.98 13.06
N ALA A 158 -6.32 9.57 12.15
CA ALA A 158 -7.73 9.92 12.23
C ALA A 158 -8.38 9.36 13.50
N THR A 159 -8.19 8.07 13.79
CA THR A 159 -8.69 7.48 15.05
C THR A 159 -7.99 8.07 16.28
N ASN A 160 -6.80 8.66 16.11
CA ASN A 160 -6.05 9.34 17.16
C ASN A 160 -6.37 10.85 17.24
N GLY A 161 -7.35 11.36 16.49
CA GLY A 161 -7.83 12.74 16.61
C GLY A 161 -7.38 13.71 15.51
N ARG A 162 -6.88 13.20 14.37
CA ARG A 162 -6.57 13.99 13.16
C ARG A 162 -7.54 13.70 12.02
N PRO A 163 -8.72 14.34 11.97
CA PRO A 163 -9.68 14.14 10.88
C PRO A 163 -9.03 14.24 9.50
N GLY A 164 -9.41 13.35 8.58
CA GLY A 164 -8.86 13.31 7.21
C GLY A 164 -7.44 12.73 7.09
N ALA A 165 -6.86 12.17 8.16
CA ALA A 165 -5.54 11.54 8.12
C ALA A 165 -5.60 10.03 8.38
N ALA A 166 -6.56 9.35 7.76
CA ALA A 166 -6.83 7.93 7.94
C ALA A 166 -5.93 7.00 7.10
N TYR A 167 -4.65 7.34 6.93
CA TYR A 167 -3.72 6.46 6.23
C TYR A 167 -3.34 5.26 7.11
N GLY A 168 -3.08 4.12 6.48
CA GLY A 168 -2.70 2.88 7.15
C GLY A 168 -3.32 1.65 6.47
N GLY A 169 -2.50 0.64 6.18
CA GLY A 169 -2.87 -0.53 5.37
C GLY A 169 -2.02 -0.61 4.11
N PHE A 170 -2.62 -1.07 3.00
CA PHE A 170 -2.02 -0.97 1.67
C PHE A 170 -1.82 0.50 1.31
N PHE A 171 -0.64 0.84 0.81
CA PHE A 171 -0.34 2.19 0.35
C PHE A 171 0.57 2.16 -0.88
N TRP A 172 0.23 3.01 -1.84
CA TRP A 172 0.97 3.28 -3.05
C TRP A 172 1.46 4.72 -3.03
N ARG A 173 2.77 4.92 -2.89
CA ARG A 173 3.42 6.21 -3.13
C ARG A 173 3.70 6.34 -4.62
N ALA A 174 2.89 7.12 -5.32
CA ALA A 174 3.09 7.40 -6.73
C ALA A 174 4.17 8.49 -6.93
N ARG A 175 4.78 8.50 -8.11
CA ARG A 175 5.79 9.51 -8.46
C ARG A 175 5.18 10.91 -8.43
N LYS A 176 5.92 11.87 -7.87
CA LYS A 176 5.59 13.30 -8.01
C LYS A 176 6.00 13.79 -9.39
N GLU A 177 5.14 14.57 -10.02
CA GLU A 177 5.34 15.14 -11.35
C GLU A 177 5.18 16.66 -11.27
N ALA A 178 5.52 17.36 -12.36
CA ALA A 178 5.31 18.81 -12.45
C ALA A 178 3.82 19.17 -12.41
N GLU A 179 2.98 18.36 -13.04
CA GLU A 179 1.53 18.47 -13.00
C GLU A 179 0.97 17.52 -11.94
N THR A 180 -0.02 17.99 -11.19
CA THR A 180 -0.73 17.15 -10.21
C THR A 180 -1.53 16.08 -10.94
N PRO A 181 -1.37 14.78 -10.60
CA PRO A 181 -2.16 13.73 -11.22
C PRO A 181 -3.65 13.90 -10.91
N SER A 182 -4.49 13.65 -11.90
CA SER A 182 -5.94 13.64 -11.73
C SER A 182 -6.38 12.37 -11.02
N VAL A 183 -7.41 12.46 -10.19
CA VAL A 183 -8.00 11.31 -9.51
C VAL A 183 -9.50 11.26 -9.76
N PHE A 184 -10.04 10.09 -10.08
CA PHE A 184 -11.46 9.92 -10.41
C PHE A 184 -11.97 8.52 -10.08
N THR A 185 -13.28 8.39 -9.85
CA THR A 185 -14.00 7.11 -9.68
C THR A 185 -14.94 6.90 -10.88
N ALA A 186 -15.98 6.08 -10.76
CA ALA A 186 -17.03 6.01 -11.77
C ALA A 186 -17.83 7.33 -11.86
N ASP A 187 -18.01 8.02 -10.74
CA ASP A 187 -19.00 9.10 -10.56
C ASP A 187 -18.41 10.40 -9.98
N ARG A 188 -17.18 10.39 -9.45
CA ARG A 188 -16.54 11.55 -8.81
C ARG A 188 -15.17 11.87 -9.40
N GLU A 189 -14.69 13.08 -9.15
CA GLU A 189 -13.40 13.57 -9.61
C GLU A 189 -12.78 14.53 -8.59
N GLY A 190 -11.46 14.49 -8.47
CA GLY A 190 -10.69 15.37 -7.59
C GLY A 190 -10.48 14.77 -6.20
N GLU A 191 -9.35 15.13 -5.59
CA GLU A 191 -8.99 14.66 -4.25
C GLU A 191 -10.08 14.97 -3.20
N PRO A 192 -10.68 16.19 -3.13
CA PRO A 192 -11.67 16.51 -2.11
C PRO A 192 -12.94 15.65 -2.14
N GLU A 193 -13.38 15.24 -3.34
CA GLU A 193 -14.62 14.47 -3.53
C GLU A 193 -14.46 12.97 -3.23
N ILE A 194 -13.20 12.49 -3.22
CA ILE A 194 -12.91 11.05 -3.14
C ILE A 194 -12.17 10.69 -1.86
N HIS A 195 -11.33 11.57 -1.32
CA HIS A 195 -10.59 11.31 -0.10
C HIS A 195 -11.52 10.95 1.07
N GLY A 196 -11.27 9.81 1.71
CA GLY A 196 -12.08 9.32 2.83
C GLY A 196 -13.42 8.70 2.43
N THR A 197 -13.66 8.51 1.12
CA THR A 197 -14.90 7.91 0.60
C THR A 197 -14.68 6.48 0.11
N ARG A 198 -15.76 5.71 0.03
CA ARG A 198 -15.75 4.37 -0.59
C ARG A 198 -16.10 4.48 -2.06
N ALA A 199 -15.43 3.69 -2.89
CA ALA A 199 -15.77 3.50 -4.30
C ALA A 199 -15.29 2.11 -4.75
N ASP A 200 -16.00 1.50 -5.69
CA ASP A 200 -15.62 0.16 -6.23
C ASP A 200 -14.21 0.16 -6.82
N TRP A 201 -13.84 1.29 -7.45
CA TRP A 201 -12.50 1.55 -7.92
C TRP A 201 -12.18 3.06 -7.90
N LEU A 202 -10.89 3.36 -7.91
CA LEU A 202 -10.34 4.71 -8.03
C LEU A 202 -9.18 4.70 -9.03
N ALA A 203 -9.16 5.65 -9.96
CA ALA A 203 -8.06 5.89 -10.87
C ALA A 203 -7.23 7.09 -10.43
N LEU A 204 -5.91 6.97 -10.48
CA LEU A 204 -4.93 8.05 -10.40
C LEU A 204 -4.17 8.12 -11.73
N ALA A 205 -4.27 9.22 -12.45
CA ALA A 205 -3.68 9.38 -13.78
C ALA A 205 -2.71 10.58 -13.82
N GLY A 206 -1.43 10.28 -14.05
CA GLY A 206 -0.39 11.27 -14.28
C GLY A 206 -0.10 11.49 -15.76
N THR A 207 1.11 11.96 -16.07
CA THR A 207 1.56 12.22 -17.44
C THR A 207 2.01 10.92 -18.11
N GLY A 208 1.12 10.33 -18.90
CA GLY A 208 1.42 9.15 -19.71
C GLY A 208 1.30 7.81 -18.97
N TRP A 209 0.61 7.78 -17.83
CA TRP A 209 0.31 6.55 -17.09
C TRP A 209 -0.98 6.68 -16.29
N THR A 210 -1.62 5.54 -16.02
CA THR A 210 -2.79 5.45 -15.13
C THR A 210 -2.65 4.26 -14.18
N LEU A 211 -2.97 4.48 -12.91
CA LEU A 211 -3.16 3.45 -11.90
C LEU A 211 -4.64 3.34 -11.57
N VAL A 212 -5.22 2.15 -11.57
CA VAL A 212 -6.62 1.95 -11.15
C VAL A 212 -6.69 0.92 -10.04
N PHE A 213 -7.10 1.35 -8.85
CA PHE A 213 -7.15 0.56 -7.62
C PHE A 213 -8.55 0.03 -7.37
N ALA A 214 -8.67 -1.22 -6.95
CA ALA A 214 -9.93 -1.83 -6.58
C ALA A 214 -9.78 -2.74 -5.35
N GLY A 215 -10.75 -2.65 -4.44
CA GLY A 215 -10.92 -3.67 -3.40
C GLY A 215 -11.50 -4.94 -4.03
N ALA A 216 -10.77 -6.04 -3.99
CA ALA A 216 -11.15 -7.28 -4.68
C ALA A 216 -12.02 -8.22 -3.84
N THR A 217 -12.36 -7.84 -2.61
CA THR A 217 -13.28 -8.57 -1.72
C THR A 217 -14.30 -7.61 -1.12
N ASP A 218 -15.48 -8.11 -0.74
CA ASP A 218 -16.51 -7.30 -0.08
C ASP A 218 -16.00 -6.61 1.19
N ARG A 219 -15.10 -7.27 1.93
CA ARG A 219 -14.45 -6.66 3.10
C ARG A 219 -13.55 -5.49 2.70
N THR A 220 -12.74 -5.64 1.65
CA THR A 220 -11.82 -4.58 1.20
C THR A 220 -12.59 -3.39 0.60
N ARG A 221 -13.70 -3.62 -0.11
CA ARG A 221 -14.56 -2.54 -0.64
C ARG A 221 -15.20 -1.64 0.42
N ARG A 222 -15.21 -2.09 1.68
CA ARG A 222 -15.69 -1.29 2.82
C ARG A 222 -14.63 -0.35 3.39
N ASP A 223 -13.37 -0.51 3.02
CA ASP A 223 -12.32 0.41 3.44
C ASP A 223 -12.39 1.68 2.56
N PRO A 224 -12.47 2.88 3.15
CA PRO A 224 -12.40 4.13 2.39
C PRO A 224 -11.02 4.34 1.76
N TRP A 225 -11.00 5.02 0.62
CA TRP A 225 -9.77 5.40 -0.05
C TRP A 225 -9.10 6.58 0.66
N PHE A 226 -7.85 6.41 1.08
CA PHE A 226 -6.98 7.51 1.46
C PHE A 226 -6.28 8.01 0.19
N VAL A 227 -6.53 9.26 -0.19
CA VAL A 227 -5.99 9.85 -1.43
C VAL A 227 -5.26 11.16 -1.11
N ARG A 228 -4.09 11.34 -1.70
CA ARG A 228 -3.40 12.62 -1.84
C ARG A 228 -2.95 12.75 -3.29
N THR A 229 -3.07 13.94 -3.87
CA THR A 229 -2.53 14.26 -5.20
C THR A 229 -1.65 15.51 -5.15
N ALA A 230 -2.08 16.57 -4.46
CA ALA A 230 -1.41 17.87 -4.47
C ALA A 230 -0.15 17.94 -3.60
N GLU A 231 -0.23 17.55 -2.33
CA GLU A 231 0.93 17.52 -1.42
C GLU A 231 1.94 16.48 -1.92
N TYR A 232 1.41 15.29 -2.17
CA TYR A 232 2.08 14.21 -2.85
C TYR A 232 1.07 13.24 -3.49
N PRO A 233 1.44 12.55 -4.58
CA PRO A 233 0.62 11.45 -5.12
C PRO A 233 0.69 10.20 -4.23
N GLY A 234 -0.42 9.85 -3.59
CA GLY A 234 -0.50 8.67 -2.74
C GLY A 234 -1.92 8.12 -2.64
N VAL A 235 -2.07 6.80 -2.77
CA VAL A 235 -3.35 6.11 -2.64
C VAL A 235 -3.21 4.94 -1.67
N GLY A 236 -4.12 4.81 -0.71
CA GLY A 236 -4.18 3.67 0.19
C GLY A 236 -5.59 3.23 0.52
N ALA A 237 -5.73 2.00 0.99
CA ALA A 237 -6.99 1.45 1.51
C ALA A 237 -6.98 1.56 3.03
N SER A 238 -7.79 2.46 3.59
CA SER A 238 -7.77 2.80 5.02
C SER A 238 -8.32 1.67 5.88
N LEU A 239 -7.49 1.11 6.77
CA LEU A 239 -7.92 0.08 7.73
C LEU A 239 -8.69 0.64 8.93
N ALA A 240 -8.45 1.90 9.29
CA ALA A 240 -8.96 2.53 10.50
C ALA A 240 -9.30 3.99 10.22
N THR A 241 -10.53 4.27 9.80
CA THR A 241 -10.97 5.62 9.39
C THR A 241 -11.67 6.36 10.52
N GLU A 242 -12.73 5.76 11.06
CA GLU A 242 -13.53 6.30 12.17
C GLU A 242 -13.18 5.61 13.49
N GLU A 243 -13.11 4.29 13.45
CA GLU A 243 -12.82 3.44 14.61
C GLU A 243 -11.50 2.68 14.40
N ARG A 244 -10.85 2.36 15.52
CA ARG A 244 -9.71 1.43 15.51
C ARG A 244 -10.23 0.03 15.14
N LEU A 245 -9.44 -0.72 14.38
CA LEU A 245 -9.75 -2.09 13.98
C LEU A 245 -9.19 -3.07 15.02
N PRO A 246 -10.02 -3.73 15.85
CA PRO A 246 -9.54 -4.76 16.77
C PRO A 246 -9.21 -6.05 16.03
N ILE A 247 -8.19 -6.76 16.52
CA ILE A 247 -7.79 -8.10 16.11
C ILE A 247 -7.63 -8.94 17.39
N PRO A 248 -8.62 -9.77 17.74
CA PRO A 248 -8.52 -10.67 18.89
C PRO A 248 -7.30 -11.62 18.80
N PRO A 249 -6.86 -12.21 19.93
CA PRO A 249 -5.77 -13.19 19.94
C PRO A 249 -6.02 -14.32 18.94
N GLY A 250 -5.07 -14.59 18.05
CA GLY A 250 -5.17 -15.64 17.02
C GLY A 250 -6.04 -15.28 15.80
N ASP A 251 -6.81 -14.20 15.85
CA ASP A 251 -7.63 -13.76 14.72
C ASP A 251 -6.78 -13.14 13.61
N THR A 252 -7.33 -13.15 12.39
CA THR A 252 -6.67 -12.64 11.20
C THR A 252 -7.56 -11.67 10.45
N VAL A 253 -7.01 -10.51 10.06
CA VAL A 253 -7.64 -9.58 9.12
C VAL A 253 -6.97 -9.66 7.77
N VAL A 254 -7.78 -9.69 6.71
CA VAL A 254 -7.29 -9.86 5.33
C VAL A 254 -7.78 -8.71 4.47
N ARG A 255 -6.92 -8.22 3.57
CA ARG A 255 -7.29 -7.33 2.46
C ARG A 255 -6.63 -7.77 1.17
N ARG A 256 -7.37 -7.62 0.07
CA ARG A 256 -6.90 -7.87 -1.30
C ARG A 256 -7.19 -6.65 -2.14
N ILE A 257 -6.14 -5.99 -2.60
CA ILE A 257 -6.20 -4.83 -3.47
C ILE A 257 -5.63 -5.26 -4.82
N VAL A 258 -6.36 -4.99 -5.89
CA VAL A 258 -5.87 -5.18 -7.26
C VAL A 258 -5.64 -3.79 -7.85
N THR A 259 -4.45 -3.55 -8.36
CA THR A 259 -4.08 -2.30 -9.02
C THR A 259 -3.76 -2.57 -10.49
N VAL A 260 -4.55 -2.03 -11.40
CA VAL A 260 -4.20 -1.92 -12.82
C VAL A 260 -3.11 -0.87 -12.98
N VAL A 261 -2.07 -1.20 -13.72
CA VAL A 261 -0.99 -0.31 -14.13
C VAL A 261 -1.01 -0.24 -15.66
N ALA A 262 -1.36 0.92 -16.20
CA ALA A 262 -1.58 1.13 -17.62
C ALA A 262 -0.65 2.21 -18.20
N ASP A 263 -0.21 1.98 -19.43
CA ASP A 263 0.37 3.00 -20.28
C ASP A 263 -0.69 4.06 -20.65
N GLY A 264 -0.30 5.34 -20.63
CA GLY A 264 -1.19 6.43 -21.03
C GLY A 264 -2.28 6.78 -20.02
N ARG A 265 -3.14 7.73 -20.42
CA ARG A 265 -4.30 8.17 -19.64
C ARG A 265 -5.51 7.36 -20.06
N LEU A 266 -6.20 6.77 -19.08
CA LEU A 266 -7.46 6.07 -19.31
C LEU A 266 -8.65 6.99 -19.04
N ASP A 267 -9.73 6.82 -19.79
CA ASP A 267 -11.03 7.34 -19.41
C ASP A 267 -11.76 6.44 -18.38
N ARG A 268 -12.95 6.86 -17.93
CA ARG A 268 -13.74 6.13 -16.93
C ARG A 268 -14.21 4.76 -17.43
N ALA A 269 -14.55 4.64 -18.71
CA ALA A 269 -15.05 3.40 -19.29
C ALA A 269 -13.92 2.36 -19.44
N GLU A 270 -12.75 2.81 -19.90
CA GLU A 270 -11.54 2.02 -20.01
C GLU A 270 -11.05 1.54 -18.64
N ALA A 271 -10.95 2.46 -17.66
CA ALA A 271 -10.57 2.13 -16.29
C ALA A 271 -11.51 1.10 -15.67
N ALA A 272 -12.83 1.28 -15.82
CA ALA A 272 -13.81 0.34 -15.31
C ALA A 272 -13.73 -1.04 -16.00
N ALA A 273 -13.46 -1.07 -17.32
CA ALA A 273 -13.29 -2.32 -18.05
C ALA A 273 -12.04 -3.10 -17.60
N LEU A 274 -10.90 -2.42 -17.46
CA LEU A 274 -9.65 -3.05 -17.01
C LEU A 274 -9.75 -3.56 -15.57
N VAL A 275 -10.36 -2.80 -14.66
CA VAL A 275 -10.58 -3.27 -13.28
C VAL A 275 -11.46 -4.49 -13.25
N ARG A 276 -12.60 -4.50 -13.98
CA ARG A 276 -13.47 -5.68 -14.04
C ARG A 276 -12.73 -6.92 -14.52
N LYS A 277 -11.88 -6.77 -15.54
CA LYS A 277 -11.02 -7.86 -16.03
C LYS A 277 -10.08 -8.32 -14.92
N ALA A 278 -9.34 -7.39 -14.30
CA ALA A 278 -8.32 -7.69 -13.30
C ALA A 278 -8.87 -8.40 -12.04
N VAL A 279 -10.06 -8.02 -11.56
CA VAL A 279 -10.66 -8.65 -10.36
C VAL A 279 -11.33 -9.99 -10.65
N SER A 280 -11.59 -10.31 -11.92
CA SER A 280 -12.24 -11.56 -12.36
C SER A 280 -11.26 -12.70 -12.68
N GLN A 281 -9.96 -12.41 -12.70
CA GLN A 281 -8.91 -13.41 -12.87
C GLN A 281 -8.53 -14.10 -11.56
#